data_AF-A0A536SSJ7-F1
#
_entry.id   AF-A0A536SSJ7-F1
#
_cell.length_a   1.000
_cell.length_b   1.000
_cell.length_c   1.000
_cell.angle_alpha   90.00
_cell.angle_beta   90.00
_cell.angle_gamma   90.00
#
_symmetry.space_group_name_H-M   'P 1'
#
loop_
_entity.id
_entity.type
_entity.pdbx_description
1 polymer ?
#
loop_
_entity_poly.entity_id
_entity_poly.type
_entity_poly.pdbx_seq_one_letter_code
_entity_poly.pdbx_strand_id
1 'polypeptide(L)'
;MARLEAARAAQNTWIESHFPEIGSRSIAYFSAEFALHQSLPIYAGGLGVLAGDHCKEASDLGLPLIGVGFMYPQGYFRQSITIDGWQEEVYEKLNWTDAPIEPAVTPDGKPCVTAVPLGNRTVLVAVWRVRLGRVKLYLLDTDLEENAP
;
A
#
# COMPACT_ATOMS: atom_id res chain seq x y z
N MET A 1 1.98 -20.66 3.45
CA MET A 1 2.25 -20.20 2.06
C MET A 1 1.30 -20.81 1.03
N ALA A 2 1.27 -22.13 0.79
CA ALA A 2 0.46 -22.74 -0.27
C ALA A 2 -1.06 -22.44 -0.22
N ARG A 3 -1.67 -22.44 0.97
CA ARG A 3 -3.10 -22.12 1.16
C ARG A 3 -3.44 -20.66 0.84
N LEU A 4 -2.52 -19.73 1.09
CA LEU A 4 -2.69 -18.31 0.79
C LEU A 4 -2.62 -18.08 -0.73
N GLU A 5 -1.64 -18.67 -1.40
CA GLU A 5 -1.53 -18.59 -2.86
C GLU A 5 -2.74 -19.25 -3.56
N ALA A 6 -3.22 -20.39 -3.05
CA ALA A 6 -4.43 -21.02 -3.56
C ALA A 6 -5.68 -20.13 -3.38
N ALA A 7 -5.83 -19.46 -2.24
CA ALA A 7 -6.93 -18.51 -2.04
C ALA A 7 -6.86 -17.35 -3.03
N ARG A 8 -5.66 -16.84 -3.32
CA ARG A 8 -5.44 -15.73 -4.27
C ARG A 8 -5.72 -16.11 -5.72
N ALA A 9 -5.42 -17.35 -6.09
CA ALA A 9 -5.64 -17.89 -7.42
C ALA A 9 -7.03 -18.52 -7.61
N ALA A 10 -7.87 -18.55 -6.56
CA ALA A 10 -9.19 -19.15 -6.63
C ALA A 10 -10.06 -18.42 -7.67
N GLN A 11 -10.58 -19.19 -8.62
CA GLN A 11 -11.59 -18.79 -9.59
C GLN A 11 -12.95 -19.25 -9.03
N ASN A 12 -13.99 -18.43 -9.15
CA ASN A 12 -15.30 -18.47 -8.45
C ASN A 12 -15.40 -17.53 -7.24
N THR A 13 -14.94 -16.29 -7.39
CA THR A 13 -15.17 -15.25 -6.37
C THR A 13 -16.64 -14.75 -6.39
N TRP A 14 -17.03 -14.03 -5.35
CA TRP A 14 -18.40 -13.48 -5.28
C TRP A 14 -18.67 -12.53 -6.45
N ILE A 15 -17.71 -11.69 -6.83
CA ILE A 15 -17.88 -10.77 -7.95
C ILE A 15 -17.99 -11.51 -9.29
N GLU A 16 -17.23 -12.59 -9.51
CA GLU A 16 -17.31 -13.37 -10.76
C GLU A 16 -18.67 -14.05 -10.94
N SER A 17 -19.30 -14.45 -9.82
CA SER A 17 -20.60 -15.13 -9.85
C SER A 17 -21.79 -14.17 -9.94
N HIS A 18 -21.69 -12.96 -9.41
CA HIS A 18 -22.81 -12.01 -9.34
C HIS A 18 -22.70 -10.83 -10.30
N PHE A 19 -21.47 -10.40 -10.65
CA PHE A 19 -21.18 -9.24 -11.49
C PHE A 19 -19.93 -9.47 -12.37
N PRO A 20 -19.96 -10.47 -13.28
CA PRO A 20 -18.80 -10.83 -14.11
C PRO A 20 -18.27 -9.67 -14.98
N GLU A 21 -19.14 -8.74 -15.37
CA GLU A 21 -18.79 -7.54 -16.12
C GLU A 21 -17.91 -6.56 -15.32
N ILE A 22 -18.01 -6.57 -13.99
CA ILE A 22 -17.15 -5.80 -13.09
C ILE A 22 -15.84 -6.56 -12.86
N GLY A 23 -15.91 -7.88 -12.66
CA GLY A 23 -14.73 -8.72 -12.42
C GLY A 23 -13.66 -8.68 -13.53
N SER A 24 -14.05 -8.32 -14.75
CA SER A 24 -13.15 -8.17 -15.91
C SER A 24 -12.54 -6.76 -16.07
N ARG A 25 -12.86 -5.81 -15.19
CA ARG A 25 -12.31 -4.45 -15.19
C ARG A 25 -11.27 -4.29 -14.09
N SER A 26 -10.60 -3.14 -14.04
CA SER A 26 -9.74 -2.74 -12.93
C SER A 26 -10.32 -1.52 -12.24
N ILE A 27 -10.32 -1.52 -10.90
CA ILE A 27 -10.74 -0.37 -10.09
C ILE A 27 -9.51 0.20 -9.39
N ALA A 28 -9.10 1.41 -9.76
CA ALA A 28 -8.03 2.11 -9.06
C ALA A 28 -8.61 2.90 -7.87
N TYR A 29 -8.14 2.58 -6.66
CA TYR A 29 -8.59 3.21 -5.42
C TYR A 29 -7.45 4.02 -4.81
N PHE A 30 -7.57 5.35 -4.88
CA PHE A 30 -6.57 6.27 -4.38
C PHE A 30 -6.91 6.70 -2.96
N SER A 31 -5.95 6.56 -2.05
CA SER A 31 -6.03 7.11 -0.70
C SER A 31 -4.65 7.57 -0.28
N ALA A 32 -4.60 8.63 0.53
CA ALA A 32 -3.35 9.05 1.14
C ALA A 32 -2.85 7.99 2.12
N GLU A 33 -3.75 7.30 2.82
CA GLU A 33 -3.43 6.40 3.94
C GLU A 33 -4.10 5.03 3.78
N PHE A 34 -3.47 4.01 4.36
CA PHE A 34 -4.03 2.64 4.44
C PHE A 34 -3.66 1.98 5.76
N ALA A 35 -4.65 1.69 6.62
CA ALA A 35 -4.44 0.95 7.86
C ALA A 35 -4.55 -0.56 7.57
N LEU A 36 -3.39 -1.19 7.36
CA LEU A 36 -3.34 -2.61 6.99
C LEU A 36 -3.07 -3.50 8.19
N HIS A 37 -1.93 -3.25 8.81
CA HIS A 37 -1.39 -3.95 9.97
C HIS A 37 -0.30 -3.08 10.61
N GLN A 38 0.02 -3.30 11.88
CA GLN A 38 1.02 -2.50 12.61
C GLN A 38 2.43 -2.59 12.03
N SER A 39 2.73 -3.63 11.24
CA SER A 39 4.02 -3.80 10.54
C SER A 39 4.20 -2.85 9.35
N LEU A 40 3.18 -2.09 8.99
CA LEU A 40 3.25 -1.05 7.95
C LEU A 40 2.41 0.17 8.39
N PRO A 41 2.94 1.03 9.27
CA PRO A 41 2.19 2.12 9.91
C PRO A 41 2.05 3.34 8.98
N ILE A 42 1.39 3.17 7.83
CA ILE A 42 1.18 4.22 6.81
C ILE A 42 -0.20 4.91 6.93
N TYR A 43 -0.66 5.11 8.16
CA TYR A 43 -1.94 5.76 8.45
C TYR A 43 -1.91 6.50 9.80
N ALA A 44 -2.74 7.53 9.92
CA ALA A 44 -2.90 8.33 11.13
C ALA A 44 -4.28 8.16 11.77
N GLY A 45 -5.32 7.78 11.01
CA GLY A 45 -6.67 7.67 11.56
C GLY A 45 -7.72 7.05 10.64
N GLY A 46 -8.95 7.55 10.75
CA GLY A 46 -10.14 6.93 10.16
C GLY A 46 -10.12 6.80 8.64
N LEU A 47 -9.45 7.72 7.93
CA LEU A 47 -9.26 7.63 6.47
C LEU A 47 -8.51 6.34 6.10
N GLY A 48 -7.36 6.11 6.73
CA GLY A 48 -6.57 4.91 6.51
C GLY A 48 -7.30 3.64 6.94
N VAL A 49 -8.02 3.68 8.07
CA VAL A 49 -8.83 2.54 8.54
C VAL A 49 -9.87 2.14 7.49
N LEU A 50 -10.66 3.09 7.02
CA LEU A 50 -11.66 2.83 5.99
C LEU A 50 -11.04 2.31 4.69
N ALA A 51 -9.93 2.93 4.24
CA ALA A 51 -9.26 2.49 3.03
C ALA A 51 -8.65 1.08 3.15
N GLY A 52 -8.13 0.73 4.33
CA GLY A 52 -7.63 -0.60 4.64
C GLY A 52 -8.74 -1.65 4.64
N ASP A 53 -9.88 -1.33 5.26
CA ASP A 53 -11.04 -2.22 5.31
C ASP A 53 -11.66 -2.43 3.92
N HIS A 54 -11.76 -1.38 3.11
CA HIS A 54 -12.17 -1.51 1.70
C HIS A 54 -11.26 -2.48 0.94
N CYS A 55 -9.94 -2.40 1.12
CA CYS A 55 -9.00 -3.32 0.46
C CYS A 55 -9.17 -4.76 0.94
N LYS A 56 -9.42 -4.98 2.24
CA LYS A 56 -9.65 -6.32 2.81
C LYS A 56 -10.95 -6.93 2.28
N GLU A 57 -12.05 -6.18 2.35
CA GLU A 57 -13.34 -6.65 1.84
C GLU A 57 -13.32 -6.88 0.33
N ALA A 58 -12.66 -5.99 -0.42
CA ALA A 58 -12.45 -6.19 -1.86
C ALA A 58 -11.67 -7.47 -2.16
N SER A 59 -10.67 -7.80 -1.34
CA SER A 59 -9.97 -9.07 -1.46
C SER A 59 -10.89 -10.26 -1.20
N ASP A 60 -11.76 -10.20 -0.19
CA ASP A 60 -12.66 -11.29 0.18
C ASP A 60 -13.73 -11.54 -0.90
N LEU A 61 -14.33 -10.46 -1.43
CA LEU A 61 -15.32 -10.52 -2.52
C LEU A 61 -14.71 -10.85 -3.89
N GLY A 62 -13.39 -10.70 -4.03
CA GLY A 62 -12.67 -10.87 -5.29
C GLY A 62 -12.78 -9.69 -6.24
N LEU A 63 -13.14 -8.51 -5.73
CA LEU A 63 -13.17 -7.28 -6.51
C LEU A 63 -11.79 -7.00 -7.14
N PRO A 64 -11.72 -6.60 -8.42
CA PRO A 64 -10.46 -6.28 -9.09
C PRO A 64 -9.96 -4.88 -8.70
N LEU A 65 -9.83 -4.65 -7.39
CA LEU A 65 -9.41 -3.39 -6.79
C LEU A 65 -7.89 -3.35 -6.66
N ILE A 66 -7.33 -2.21 -7.05
CA ILE A 66 -5.91 -1.87 -6.93
C ILE A 66 -5.83 -0.61 -6.08
N GLY A 67 -5.23 -0.73 -4.90
CA GLY A 67 -4.94 0.43 -4.05
C GLY A 67 -3.75 1.21 -4.60
N VAL A 68 -3.80 2.54 -4.51
CA VAL A 68 -2.67 3.42 -4.80
C VAL A 68 -2.57 4.47 -3.70
N GLY A 69 -1.39 4.61 -3.11
CA GLY A 69 -1.12 5.58 -2.04
C GLY A 69 0.35 5.94 -1.94
N PHE A 70 0.74 6.52 -0.82
CA PHE A 70 2.12 6.95 -0.58
C PHE A 70 2.85 6.02 0.38
N MET A 71 4.15 5.85 0.15
CA MET A 71 5.05 5.29 1.13
C MET A 71 5.40 6.38 2.14
N TYR A 72 5.19 6.11 3.43
CA TYR A 72 5.63 6.97 4.53
C TYR A 72 6.68 6.22 5.34
N PRO A 73 7.98 6.40 5.07
CA PRO A 73 9.04 5.64 5.73
C PRO A 73 9.11 5.87 7.25
N GLN A 74 8.61 6.99 7.75
CA GLN A 74 8.52 7.28 9.19
C GLN A 74 7.14 6.99 9.79
N GLY A 75 6.19 6.56 8.94
CA GLY A 75 4.82 6.29 9.33
C GLY A 75 4.16 7.42 10.13
N TYR A 76 3.27 7.02 11.04
CA TYR A 76 2.79 7.87 12.13
C TYR A 76 3.61 7.61 13.41
N PHE A 77 3.68 8.59 14.31
CA PHE A 77 4.43 8.44 15.55
C PHE A 77 3.80 7.40 16.48
N ARG A 78 4.64 6.69 17.23
CA ARG A 78 4.20 5.87 18.36
C ARG A 78 4.08 6.76 19.59
N GLN A 79 2.87 6.86 20.13
CA GLN A 79 2.60 7.62 21.34
C GLN A 79 3.21 6.90 22.56
N SER A 80 3.93 7.64 23.39
CA SER A 80 4.34 7.24 24.74
C SER A 80 3.84 8.29 25.73
N ILE A 81 3.45 7.87 26.94
CA ILE A 81 3.03 8.78 28.00
C ILE A 81 4.04 8.71 29.14
N THR A 82 4.61 9.85 29.51
CA THR A 82 5.59 9.95 30.59
C THR A 82 4.92 9.79 31.96
N ILE A 83 5.71 9.57 33.00
CA ILE A 83 5.20 9.39 34.38
C ILE A 83 4.46 10.63 34.90
N ASP A 84 4.82 11.81 34.40
CA ASP A 84 4.22 13.11 34.66
C ASP A 84 3.05 13.44 33.72
N GLY A 85 2.64 12.50 32.87
CA GLY A 85 1.43 12.58 32.05
C GLY A 85 1.58 13.33 30.73
N TRP A 86 2.80 13.63 30.30
CA TRP A 86 3.06 14.26 29.01
C TRP A 86 3.10 13.23 27.88
N GLN A 87 2.58 13.63 26.72
CA GLN A 87 2.73 12.85 25.51
C GLN A 87 4.11 13.07 24.90
N GLU A 88 4.78 11.96 24.59
CA GLU A 88 5.99 11.92 23.77
C GLU A 88 5.71 11.20 22.45
N GLU A 89 6.32 11.71 21.39
CA GLU A 89 6.21 11.19 20.03
C GLU A 89 7.48 10.42 19.68
N VAL A 90 7.37 9.11 19.53
CA VAL A 90 8.49 8.26 19.12
C VAL A 90 8.37 7.95 17.64
N TYR A 91 9.31 8.43 16.85
CA TYR A 91 9.37 8.21 15.41
C TYR A 91 10.30 7.05 15.10
N GLU A 92 9.75 5.95 14.60
CA GLU A 92 10.50 4.78 14.18
C GLU A 92 10.50 4.72 12.65
N LYS A 93 11.69 4.71 12.05
CA LYS A 93 11.80 4.47 10.61
C LYS A 93 11.44 3.02 10.31
N LEU A 94 10.59 2.83 9.32
CA LEU A 94 10.26 1.53 8.77
C LEU A 94 11.53 0.84 8.30
N ASN A 95 11.82 -0.34 8.84
CA ASN A 95 12.82 -1.21 8.25
C ASN A 95 12.22 -1.90 7.02
N TRP A 96 12.63 -1.47 5.84
CA TRP A 96 12.21 -2.01 4.55
C TRP A 96 12.40 -3.53 4.44
N THR A 97 13.39 -4.09 5.14
CA THR A 97 13.70 -5.53 5.13
C THR A 97 12.66 -6.35 5.89
N ASP A 98 12.05 -5.75 6.91
CA ASP A 98 11.09 -6.41 7.80
C ASP A 98 9.63 -6.06 7.45
N ALA A 99 9.44 -5.02 6.63
CA ALA A 99 8.14 -4.58 6.18
C ALA A 99 7.55 -5.53 5.13
N PRO A 100 6.21 -5.76 5.11
CA PRO A 100 5.56 -6.64 4.14
C PRO A 100 5.40 -5.97 2.77
N ILE A 101 6.49 -5.44 2.23
CA ILE A 101 6.56 -4.65 1.00
C ILE A 101 7.59 -5.28 0.07
N GLU A 102 7.41 -5.10 -1.23
CA GLU A 102 8.36 -5.57 -2.24
C GLU A 102 8.41 -4.57 -3.40
N PRO A 103 9.53 -4.42 -4.10
CA PRO A 103 9.58 -3.56 -5.28
C PRO A 103 8.52 -4.00 -6.31
N ALA A 104 7.72 -3.05 -6.81
CA ALA A 104 6.92 -3.33 -7.99
C ALA A 104 7.86 -3.49 -9.18
N VAL A 105 7.56 -4.46 -10.06
CA VAL A 105 8.38 -4.75 -11.24
C VAL A 105 7.59 -4.49 -12.50
N THR A 106 8.27 -3.94 -13.50
CA THR A 106 7.77 -3.76 -14.86
C THR A 106 7.75 -5.10 -15.62
N PRO A 107 7.08 -5.19 -16.79
CA PRO A 107 7.07 -6.41 -17.60
C PRO A 107 8.45 -6.92 -18.03
N ASP A 108 9.46 -6.05 -18.13
CA ASP A 108 10.85 -6.40 -18.43
C ASP A 108 11.67 -6.79 -17.17
N GLY A 109 11.01 -6.93 -16.02
CA GLY A 109 11.61 -7.44 -14.77
C GLY A 109 12.40 -6.40 -13.98
N LYS A 110 12.35 -5.12 -14.35
CA LYS A 110 13.06 -4.04 -13.65
C LYS A 110 12.19 -3.42 -12.56
N PRO A 111 12.78 -2.76 -11.53
CA PRO A 111 12.02 -1.95 -10.60
C PRO A 111 11.18 -0.90 -11.32
N CYS A 112 9.93 -0.76 -10.92
CA CYS A 112 9.02 0.23 -11.48
C CYS A 112 9.34 1.60 -10.89
N VAL A 113 9.85 2.48 -11.75
CA VAL A 113 10.10 3.88 -11.44
C VAL A 113 9.38 4.71 -12.50
N THR A 114 8.62 5.72 -12.07
CA THR A 114 7.95 6.67 -12.96
C THR A 114 8.50 8.08 -12.74
N ALA A 115 8.53 8.89 -13.79
CA ALA A 115 9.00 10.26 -13.76
C ALA A 115 7.82 11.22 -13.74
N VAL A 116 7.78 12.13 -12.76
CA VAL A 116 6.76 13.16 -12.61
C VAL A 116 7.40 14.53 -12.85
N PRO A 117 7.03 15.25 -13.93
CA PRO A 117 7.48 16.62 -14.15
C PRO A 117 6.90 17.54 -13.08
N LEU A 118 7.76 18.31 -12.41
CA LEU A 118 7.40 19.27 -11.37
C LEU A 118 8.13 20.59 -11.60
N GLY A 119 7.48 21.52 -12.30
CA GLY A 119 8.07 22.80 -12.65
C GLY A 119 9.28 22.63 -13.57
N ASN A 120 10.45 23.05 -13.12
CA ASN A 120 11.72 22.96 -13.85
C ASN A 120 12.53 21.69 -13.56
N ARG A 121 12.00 20.77 -12.76
CA ARG A 121 12.65 19.49 -12.45
C ARG A 121 11.74 18.31 -12.73
N THR A 122 12.35 17.14 -12.83
CA THR A 122 11.65 15.86 -12.85
C THR A 122 11.91 15.16 -11.53
N VAL A 123 10.86 14.64 -10.90
CA VAL A 123 10.95 13.82 -9.69
C VAL A 123 10.73 12.36 -10.09
N LEU A 124 11.66 11.49 -9.74
CA LEU A 124 11.50 10.05 -9.90
C LEU A 124 10.66 9.51 -8.74
N VAL A 125 9.80 8.54 -9.03
CA VAL A 125 8.92 7.91 -8.05
C VAL A 125 9.07 6.41 -8.17
N ALA A 126 9.67 5.78 -7.16
CA ALA A 126 9.72 4.34 -7.03
C ALA A 126 8.36 3.81 -6.59
N VAL A 127 8.01 2.63 -7.08
CA VAL A 127 6.73 1.99 -6.75
C VAL A 127 7.00 0.73 -5.95
N TRP A 128 6.45 0.68 -4.74
CA TRP A 128 6.43 -0.49 -3.88
C TRP A 128 5.08 -1.19 -3.99
N ARG A 129 5.06 -2.51 -3.80
CA ARG A 129 3.86 -3.35 -3.82
C ARG A 129 3.65 -3.97 -2.44
N VAL A 130 2.40 -3.92 -1.98
CA VAL A 130 1.89 -4.63 -0.81
C VAL A 130 0.80 -5.58 -1.27
N ARG A 131 0.81 -6.79 -0.72
CA ARG A 131 -0.10 -7.88 -1.09
C ARG A 131 -1.15 -8.09 0.00
N LEU A 132 -2.38 -7.66 -0.26
CA LEU A 132 -3.52 -7.75 0.65
C LEU A 132 -4.48 -8.83 0.13
N GLY A 133 -4.10 -10.10 0.31
CA GLY A 133 -4.81 -11.21 -0.33
C GLY A 133 -4.80 -11.05 -1.86
N ARG A 134 -5.98 -10.87 -2.46
CA ARG A 134 -6.17 -10.68 -3.91
C ARG A 134 -5.87 -9.25 -4.34
N VAL A 135 -6.07 -8.27 -3.46
CA VAL A 135 -5.81 -6.86 -3.73
C VAL A 135 -4.31 -6.60 -3.72
N LYS A 136 -3.87 -5.79 -4.68
CA LYS A 136 -2.52 -5.21 -4.72
C LYS A 136 -2.64 -3.74 -4.33
N LEU A 137 -1.83 -3.32 -3.38
CA LEU A 137 -1.65 -1.91 -3.03
C LEU A 137 -0.29 -1.46 -3.54
N TYR A 138 -0.25 -0.37 -4.31
CA TYR A 138 0.97 0.26 -4.76
C TYR A 138 1.24 1.53 -3.95
N LEU A 139 2.46 1.64 -3.41
CA LEU A 139 2.89 2.76 -2.59
C LEU A 139 3.99 3.53 -3.32
N LEU A 140 3.79 4.84 -3.47
CA LEU A 140 4.67 5.74 -4.19
C LEU A 140 5.71 6.35 -3.26
N ASP A 141 6.97 6.26 -3.65
CA ASP A 141 8.11 6.70 -2.86
C ASP A 141 9.03 7.60 -3.68
N THR A 142 9.40 8.74 -3.11
CA THR A 142 10.28 9.73 -3.75
C THR A 142 11.66 9.80 -3.08
N ASP A 143 11.94 8.98 -2.07
CA ASP A 143 13.24 8.93 -1.37
C ASP A 143 14.28 8.18 -2.23
N LEU A 144 14.60 8.78 -3.37
CA LEU A 144 15.56 8.31 -4.36
C LEU A 144 16.74 9.28 -4.40
N GLU A 145 17.97 8.76 -4.51
CA GLU A 145 19.20 9.58 -4.54
C GLU A 145 19.17 10.60 -5.69
N GLU A 146 18.59 10.23 -6.83
CA GLU A 146 18.42 11.09 -8.01
C GLU A 146 17.49 12.29 -7.76
N ASN A 147 16.69 12.25 -6.69
CA ASN A 147 15.83 13.36 -6.29
C ASN A 147 16.49 14.33 -5.31
N ALA A 148 17.71 14.06 -4.83
CA ALA A 148 18.40 14.91 -3.86
C ALA A 148 18.47 16.39 -4.34
N PRO A 149 18.41 17.38 -3.42
CA PRO A 149 18.43 18.80 -3.75
C PRO A 149 19.65 19.26 -4.55
#